data_AF-A0A916WWC7-F1
#
_entry.id   AF-A0A916WWC7-F1
#
_cell.length_a   1.000
_cell.length_b   1.000
_cell.length_c   1.000
_cell.angle_alpha   90.00
_cell.angle_beta   90.00
_cell.angle_gamma   90.00
#
_symmetry.space_group_name_H-M   'P 1'
#
loop_
_entity.id
_entity.type
_entity.pdbx_description
1 polymer ?
#
loop_
_entity_poly.entity_id
_entity_poly.type
_entity_poly.pdbx_seq_one_letter_code
_entity_poly.pdbx_strand_id
1 'polypeptide(L)'
;MGWIVLLLLAVCAFAALVLLKVPRALWSMVGAALMLAAAGYAWQGSPGQPASLAQPGRDALVADEGLIDLRARMFGRFGIDGAYLTAADALARSGSSRYEVQAILGGIRRDGRSVQLWTALGDALARHDRQLSPAAQLAFDRAAQLDPRNPGPPFFRGLALVRMNDFAGAEQAWQRALALTPVDAAYRDDIARRLFMLRQLRATLDR
;
A
#
# COMPACT_ATOMS: atom_id res chain seq x y z
N MET A 1 -2.78 25.55 18.29
CA MET A 1 -1.39 25.58 18.80
C MET A 1 -0.39 26.26 17.85
N GLY A 2 -0.58 26.24 16.52
CA GLY A 2 0.37 26.85 15.57
C GLY A 2 0.61 28.36 15.71
N TRP A 3 -0.42 29.14 16.05
CA TRP A 3 -0.31 30.60 16.24
C TRP A 3 0.64 31.01 17.37
N ILE A 4 0.74 30.20 18.43
CA ILE A 4 1.63 30.47 19.57
C ILE A 4 3.09 30.30 19.13
N VAL A 5 3.39 29.28 18.32
CA VAL A 5 4.74 29.03 17.79
C VAL A 5 5.17 30.15 16.83
N LEU A 6 4.27 30.66 15.99
CA LEU A 6 4.56 31.79 15.11
C LEU A 6 4.86 33.07 15.90
N LEU A 7 4.10 33.35 16.95
CA LEU A 7 4.33 34.53 17.81
C LEU A 7 5.68 34.42 18.53
N LEU A 8 6.01 33.23 19.04
CA LEU A 8 7.29 32.96 19.70
C LEU A 8 8.47 33.15 18.73
N LEU A 9 8.34 32.67 17.49
CA LEU A 9 9.34 32.83 16.43
C LEU A 9 9.54 34.31 16.05
N ALA A 10 8.47 35.09 15.97
CA ALA A 10 8.54 36.53 15.70
C ALA A 10 9.25 37.29 16.84
N VAL A 11 8.96 36.95 18.10
CA VAL A 11 9.63 37.54 19.26
C VAL A 11 11.13 37.18 19.29
N CYS A 12 11.49 35.92 19.00
CA CYS A 12 12.88 35.50 18.90
C CYS A 12 13.63 36.20 17.77
N ALA A 13 13.01 36.35 16.59
CA ALA A 13 13.60 37.07 15.47
C ALA A 13 13.83 38.56 15.81
N PHE A 14 12.87 39.20 16.49
CA PHE A 14 13.02 40.58 16.95
C PHE A 14 14.13 40.72 18.00
N ALA A 15 14.18 39.82 18.98
CA ALA A 15 15.26 39.80 19.98
C ALA A 15 16.64 39.62 19.33
N ALA A 16 16.76 38.76 18.32
CA ALA A 16 17.99 38.57 17.57
C ALA A 16 18.42 39.84 16.81
N LEU A 17 17.49 40.59 16.21
CA LEU A 17 17.80 41.87 15.54
C LEU A 17 18.37 42.91 16.49
N VAL A 18 17.80 42.99 17.70
CA VAL A 18 18.25 43.92 18.74
C VAL A 18 19.61 43.50 19.30
N LEU A 19 19.79 42.20 19.59
CA LEU A 19 21.03 41.67 20.17
C LEU A 19 22.22 41.76 19.21
N LEU A 20 21.98 41.51 17.92
CA LEU A 20 23.01 41.58 16.86
C LEU A 20 23.22 42.99 16.31
N LYS A 21 22.57 44.02 16.88
CA LYS A 21 22.67 45.43 16.47
C LYS A 21 22.46 45.63 14.96
N VAL A 22 21.50 44.91 14.38
CA VAL A 22 21.22 44.99 12.94
C VAL A 22 20.69 46.38 12.58
N PRO A 23 21.21 47.03 11.50
CA PRO A 23 20.78 48.36 11.11
C PRO A 23 19.29 48.42 10.82
N ARG A 24 18.63 49.49 11.28
CA ARG A 24 17.17 49.68 11.22
C ARG A 24 16.58 49.60 9.80
N ALA A 25 17.40 49.86 8.78
CA ALA A 25 17.01 49.72 7.38
C ALA A 25 16.68 48.28 6.98
N LEU A 26 17.24 47.27 7.65
CA LEU A 26 16.99 45.85 7.36
C LEU A 26 15.80 45.27 8.13
N TRP A 27 15.23 46.02 9.09
CA TRP A 27 14.14 45.54 9.93
C TRP A 27 12.85 45.31 9.14
N SER A 28 12.59 46.15 8.14
CA SER A 28 11.46 46.00 7.21
C SER A 28 11.57 44.72 6.38
N MET A 29 12.79 44.33 5.98
CA MET A 29 13.03 43.11 5.20
C MET A 29 12.75 41.85 6.02
N VAL A 30 13.18 41.83 7.28
CA VAL A 30 12.90 40.71 8.20
C VAL A 30 11.42 40.65 8.57
N GLY A 31 10.78 41.80 8.80
CA GLY A 31 9.33 41.88 9.00
C GLY A 31 8.54 41.35 7.80
N ALA A 32 8.94 41.72 6.58
CA ALA A 32 8.31 41.24 5.35
C ALA A 32 8.50 39.72 5.17
N ALA A 33 9.68 39.19 5.45
CA ALA A 33 9.95 37.74 5.39
C ALA A 33 9.10 36.95 6.40
N LEU A 34 8.95 37.46 7.63
CA LEU A 34 8.10 36.85 8.65
C LEU A 34 6.61 36.89 8.27
N MET A 35 6.14 38.02 7.71
CA MET A 35 4.77 38.15 7.21
C MET A 35 4.49 37.17 6.06
N LEU A 36 5.43 37.03 5.12
CA LEU A 36 5.32 36.09 4.01
C LEU A 36 5.29 34.64 4.52
N ALA A 37 6.15 34.29 5.48
CA ALA A 37 6.14 32.97 6.12
C ALA A 37 4.83 32.69 6.87
N ALA A 38 4.29 33.67 7.59
CA ALA A 38 3.01 33.56 8.28
C ALA A 38 1.83 33.41 7.30
N ALA A 39 1.84 34.16 6.19
CA ALA A 39 0.84 34.06 5.14
C ALA A 39 0.89 32.68 4.43
N GLY A 40 2.10 32.19 4.13
CA GLY A 40 2.28 30.84 3.59
C GLY A 40 1.79 29.75 4.55
N TYR A 41 2.10 29.88 5.84
CA TYR A 41 1.62 28.97 6.87
C TYR A 41 0.09 29.03 7.04
N ALA A 42 -0.52 30.21 6.93
CA ALA A 42 -1.98 30.36 7.00
C ALA A 42 -2.68 29.78 5.76
N TRP A 43 -2.04 29.85 4.58
CA TRP A 43 -2.62 29.34 3.34
C TRP A 43 -2.48 27.81 3.21
N GLN A 44 -1.38 27.22 3.68
CA GLN A 44 -1.16 25.76 3.61
C GLN A 44 -1.50 25.01 4.90
N GLY A 45 -1.54 25.69 6.04
CA GLY A 45 -1.78 25.07 7.35
C GLY A 45 -3.27 25.01 7.69
N SER A 46 -3.70 23.89 8.26
CA SER A 46 -5.04 23.70 8.85
C SER A 46 -4.95 23.62 10.39
N PRO A 47 -4.63 24.72 11.09
CA PRO A 47 -4.27 24.72 12.52
C PRO A 47 -5.40 24.35 13.49
N GLY A 48 -6.63 24.22 12.98
CA GLY A 48 -7.81 23.79 13.74
C GLY A 48 -8.17 22.31 13.57
N GLN A 49 -7.48 21.56 12.70
CA GLN A 49 -7.73 20.12 12.61
C GLN A 49 -7.13 19.43 13.84
N PRO A 50 -7.90 18.63 14.59
CA PRO A 50 -7.35 17.80 15.65
C PRO A 50 -6.27 16.89 15.04
N ALA A 51 -5.23 16.58 15.83
CA ALA A 51 -4.25 15.60 15.41
C ALA A 51 -4.99 14.30 15.06
N SER A 52 -4.96 13.93 13.78
CA SER A 52 -5.45 12.63 13.33
C SER A 52 -4.54 11.59 13.96
N LEU A 53 -4.92 11.08 15.14
CA LEU A 53 -4.48 9.75 15.54
C LEU A 53 -4.83 8.86 14.37
N ALA A 54 -3.82 8.17 13.81
CA ALA A 54 -4.05 7.16 12.79
C ALA A 54 -5.02 6.14 13.40
N GLN A 55 -6.31 6.30 13.12
CA GLN A 55 -7.26 5.24 13.36
C GLN A 55 -6.82 4.16 12.39
N PRO A 56 -6.42 2.96 12.86
CA PRO A 56 -6.26 1.85 11.95
C PRO A 56 -7.59 1.76 11.21
N GLY A 57 -7.55 2.02 9.90
CA GLY A 57 -8.75 2.01 9.09
C GLY A 57 -9.45 0.71 9.39
N ARG A 58 -10.71 0.77 9.84
CA ARG A 58 -11.51 -0.43 10.07
C ARG A 58 -11.69 -1.25 8.77
N ASP A 59 -11.30 -0.69 7.62
CA ASP A 59 -11.17 -1.39 6.34
C ASP A 59 -9.93 -2.29 6.23
N ALA A 60 -8.93 -2.13 7.11
CA ALA A 60 -7.79 -3.05 7.23
C ALA A 60 -8.17 -4.38 7.90
N LEU A 61 -9.39 -4.50 8.45
CA LEU A 61 -9.83 -5.62 9.28
C LEU A 61 -10.21 -6.90 8.51
N VAL A 62 -10.09 -6.95 7.18
CA VAL A 62 -10.28 -8.19 6.39
C VAL A 62 -9.22 -8.33 5.30
N ALA A 63 -7.95 -8.09 5.63
CA ALA A 63 -6.88 -8.89 5.02
C ALA A 63 -7.00 -10.29 5.63
N ASP A 64 -8.02 -11.00 5.14
CA ASP A 64 -8.55 -12.29 5.57
C ASP A 64 -7.41 -13.19 6.04
N GLU A 65 -7.39 -13.62 7.30
CA GLU A 65 -6.40 -14.58 7.80
C GLU A 65 -6.36 -15.83 6.90
N GLY A 66 -7.52 -16.15 6.29
CA GLY A 66 -7.66 -17.16 5.25
C GLY A 66 -6.90 -16.88 3.94
N LEU A 67 -6.59 -15.62 3.60
CA LEU A 67 -5.77 -15.27 2.43
C LEU A 67 -4.29 -15.55 2.68
N ILE A 68 -3.79 -15.30 3.90
CA ILE A 68 -2.42 -15.64 4.29
C ILE A 68 -2.24 -17.15 4.24
N ASP A 69 -3.18 -17.89 4.82
CA ASP A 69 -3.19 -19.36 4.78
C ASP A 69 -3.31 -19.90 3.36
N LEU A 70 -4.19 -19.33 2.53
CA LEU A 70 -4.30 -19.71 1.12
C LEU A 70 -3.00 -19.48 0.36
N ARG A 71 -2.33 -18.33 0.59
CA ARG A 71 -1.02 -18.05 -0.02
C ARG A 71 0.00 -19.08 0.40
N ALA A 72 0.02 -19.47 1.69
CA ALA A 72 0.91 -20.50 2.19
C ALA A 72 0.62 -21.88 1.55
N ARG A 73 -0.66 -22.21 1.30
CA ARG A 73 -1.04 -23.43 0.57
C ARG A 73 -0.63 -23.41 -0.91
N MET A 74 -0.65 -22.24 -1.55
CA MET A 74 -0.26 -22.07 -2.97
C MET A 74 1.25 -22.08 -3.20
N PHE A 75 2.03 -21.50 -2.28
CA PHE A 75 3.45 -21.23 -2.47
C PHE A 75 4.37 -21.97 -1.50
N GLY A 76 3.82 -22.55 -0.43
CA GLY A 76 4.57 -23.03 0.72
C GLY A 76 4.70 -21.98 1.82
N ARG A 77 4.91 -22.47 3.06
CA ARG A 77 5.08 -21.64 4.26
C ARG A 77 6.55 -21.43 4.65
N PHE A 78 7.42 -22.35 4.25
CA PHE A 78 8.80 -22.41 4.73
C PHE A 78 9.76 -21.99 3.62
N GLY A 79 10.54 -20.95 3.88
CA GLY A 79 11.48 -20.38 2.92
C GLY A 79 12.01 -19.03 3.40
N ILE A 80 13.07 -18.54 2.74
CA ILE A 80 13.62 -17.20 3.00
C ILE A 80 12.55 -16.14 2.73
N ASP A 81 11.80 -16.30 1.65
CA ASP A 81 10.63 -15.51 1.28
C ASP A 81 9.54 -15.51 2.37
N GLY A 82 9.24 -16.66 2.97
CA GLY A 82 8.26 -16.78 4.05
C GLY A 82 8.54 -15.86 5.25
N ALA A 83 9.81 -15.66 5.62
CA ALA A 83 10.20 -14.75 6.70
C ALA A 83 9.91 -13.28 6.36
N TYR A 84 10.26 -12.85 5.14
CA TYR A 84 9.96 -11.50 4.66
C TYR A 84 8.45 -11.26 4.52
N LEU A 85 7.70 -12.27 4.08
CA LEU A 85 6.24 -12.20 3.95
C LEU A 85 5.55 -12.14 5.30
N THR A 86 6.02 -12.88 6.30
CA THR A 86 5.48 -12.80 7.66
C THR A 86 5.62 -11.38 8.21
N ALA A 87 6.78 -10.75 8.00
CA ALA A 87 6.99 -9.34 8.38
C ALA A 87 6.11 -8.39 7.55
N ALA A 88 6.02 -8.60 6.24
CA ALA A 88 5.19 -7.79 5.35
C ALA A 88 3.70 -7.86 5.73
N ASP A 89 3.17 -9.05 6.06
CA ASP A 89 1.78 -9.21 6.49
C ASP A 89 1.51 -8.52 7.84
N ALA A 90 2.47 -8.55 8.76
CA ALA A 90 2.37 -7.81 10.02
C ALA A 90 2.31 -6.29 9.76
N LEU A 91 3.10 -5.80 8.81
CA LEU A 91 3.10 -4.38 8.39
C LEU A 91 1.83 -4.00 7.62
N ALA A 92 1.30 -4.90 6.81
CA ALA A 92 0.02 -4.71 6.12
C ALA A 92 -1.13 -4.54 7.13
N ARG A 93 -1.18 -5.43 8.14
CA ARG A 93 -2.19 -5.38 9.22
C ARG A 93 -2.09 -4.12 10.08
N SER A 94 -0.89 -3.55 10.24
CA SER A 94 -0.70 -2.28 10.96
C SER A 94 -0.97 -1.02 10.11
N GLY A 95 -1.41 -1.18 8.85
CA GLY A 95 -1.66 -0.07 7.92
C GLY A 95 -0.38 0.57 7.36
N SER A 96 0.77 -0.03 7.63
CA SER A 96 2.10 0.47 7.28
C SER A 96 2.52 0.05 5.87
N SER A 97 1.70 0.37 4.86
CA SER A 97 1.87 -0.13 3.49
C SER A 97 3.24 0.22 2.86
N ARG A 98 3.82 1.40 3.18
CA ARG A 98 5.17 1.75 2.73
C ARG A 98 6.24 0.77 3.24
N TYR A 99 6.12 0.33 4.49
CA TYR A 99 7.09 -0.57 5.12
C TYR A 99 6.84 -2.01 4.69
N GLU A 100 5.58 -2.40 4.45
CA GLU A 100 5.23 -3.67 3.81
C GLU A 100 5.98 -3.83 2.48
N VAL A 101 5.86 -2.86 1.57
CA VAL A 101 6.55 -2.90 0.28
C VAL A 101 8.07 -2.96 0.45
N GLN A 102 8.64 -2.20 1.39
CA GLN A 102 10.09 -2.25 1.67
C GLN A 102 10.55 -3.62 2.19
N ALA A 103 9.76 -4.27 3.04
CA ALA A 103 10.05 -5.62 3.54
C ALA A 103 10.06 -6.64 2.39
N ILE A 104 9.06 -6.59 1.51
CA ILE A 104 8.97 -7.47 0.34
C ILE A 104 10.16 -7.22 -0.61
N LEU A 105 10.49 -5.96 -0.90
CA LEU A 105 11.66 -5.61 -1.72
C LEU A 105 12.97 -6.08 -1.08
N GLY A 106 13.07 -6.06 0.25
CA GLY A 106 14.19 -6.65 0.98
C GLY A 106 14.31 -8.16 0.72
N GLY A 107 13.18 -8.87 0.73
CA GLY A 107 13.12 -10.27 0.35
C GLY A 107 13.53 -10.50 -1.09
N ILE A 108 13.04 -9.69 -2.04
CA ILE A 108 13.38 -9.83 -3.47
C ILE A 108 14.86 -9.59 -3.72
N ARG A 109 15.49 -8.66 -2.99
CA ARG A 109 16.96 -8.47 -3.07
C ARG A 109 17.72 -9.70 -2.58
N ARG A 110 17.16 -10.45 -1.62
CA ARG A 110 17.77 -11.67 -1.09
C ARG A 110 17.51 -12.88 -2.00
N ASP A 111 16.30 -13.01 -2.50
CA ASP A 111 15.88 -14.02 -3.47
C ASP A 111 15.05 -13.38 -4.59
N GLY A 112 15.75 -13.01 -5.67
CA GLY A 112 15.13 -12.38 -6.83
C GLY A 112 14.29 -13.34 -7.69
N ARG A 113 14.29 -14.65 -7.39
CA ARG A 113 13.58 -15.68 -8.13
C ARG A 113 12.33 -16.20 -7.40
N SER A 114 12.03 -15.70 -6.20
CA SER A 114 10.81 -16.09 -5.48
C SER A 114 9.56 -15.55 -6.17
N VAL A 115 8.79 -16.46 -6.77
CA VAL A 115 7.47 -16.19 -7.36
C VAL A 115 6.51 -15.61 -6.31
N GLN A 116 6.62 -16.09 -5.07
CA GLN A 116 5.77 -15.67 -3.96
C GLN A 116 6.01 -14.19 -3.60
N LEU A 117 7.27 -13.76 -3.51
CA LEU A 117 7.60 -12.37 -3.20
C LEU A 117 7.18 -11.40 -4.31
N TRP A 118 7.39 -11.76 -5.58
CA TRP A 118 6.91 -10.94 -6.70
C TRP A 118 5.38 -10.86 -6.74
N THR A 119 4.68 -11.95 -6.44
CA THR A 119 3.21 -11.97 -6.34
C THR A 119 2.72 -11.08 -5.19
N ALA A 120 3.35 -11.17 -4.02
CA ALA A 120 3.01 -10.35 -2.87
C ALA A 120 3.30 -8.86 -3.10
N LEU A 121 4.39 -8.54 -3.82
CA LEU A 121 4.68 -7.17 -4.22
C LEU A 121 3.56 -6.60 -5.10
N GLY A 122 3.08 -7.38 -6.08
CA GLY A 122 1.96 -6.99 -6.93
C GLY A 122 0.68 -6.68 -6.13
N ASP A 123 0.31 -7.57 -5.19
CA ASP A 123 -0.87 -7.35 -4.33
C ASP A 123 -0.68 -6.16 -3.38
N ALA A 124 0.51 -6.00 -2.78
CA ALA A 124 0.82 -4.87 -1.90
C ALA A 124 0.74 -3.53 -2.63
N LEU A 125 1.33 -3.43 -3.83
CA LEU A 125 1.26 -2.22 -4.65
C LEU A 125 -0.17 -1.94 -5.12
N ALA A 126 -0.91 -2.97 -5.55
CA ALA A 126 -2.30 -2.80 -5.96
C ALA A 126 -3.20 -2.29 -4.82
N ARG A 127 -2.98 -2.77 -3.59
CA ARG A 127 -3.68 -2.28 -2.39
C ARG A 127 -3.26 -0.85 -2.03
N HIS A 128 -1.96 -0.56 -2.08
CA HIS A 128 -1.42 0.76 -1.79
C HIS A 128 -1.98 1.83 -2.75
N ASP A 129 -1.93 1.54 -4.04
CA ASP A 129 -2.31 2.47 -5.10
C ASP A 129 -3.83 2.51 -5.33
N ARG A 130 -4.58 1.58 -4.72
CA ARG A 130 -6.03 1.35 -4.94
C ARG A 130 -6.41 1.13 -6.41
N GLN A 131 -5.44 0.71 -7.21
CA GLN A 131 -5.59 0.43 -8.63
C GLN A 131 -4.48 -0.51 -9.08
N LEU A 132 -4.65 -1.16 -10.23
CA LEU A 132 -3.64 -2.06 -10.79
C LEU A 132 -2.61 -1.21 -11.55
N SER A 133 -1.77 -0.51 -10.79
CA SER A 133 -0.75 0.39 -11.32
C SER A 133 0.25 -0.35 -12.22
N PRO A 134 0.96 0.33 -13.14
CA PRO A 134 1.99 -0.31 -13.97
C PRO A 134 3.04 -1.07 -13.16
N ALA A 135 3.38 -0.57 -11.96
CA ALA A 135 4.31 -1.25 -11.06
C ALA A 135 3.72 -2.55 -10.48
N ALA A 136 2.45 -2.55 -10.08
CA ALA A 136 1.76 -3.76 -9.64
C ALA A 136 1.64 -4.80 -10.77
N GLN A 137 1.30 -4.36 -11.99
CA GLN A 137 1.24 -5.22 -13.18
C GLN A 137 2.59 -5.85 -13.46
N LEU A 138 3.66 -5.05 -13.48
CA LEU A 138 5.02 -5.53 -13.71
C LEU A 138 5.44 -6.58 -12.67
N ALA A 139 5.06 -6.40 -11.40
CA ALA A 139 5.37 -7.37 -10.35
C ALA A 139 4.64 -8.71 -10.57
N PHE A 140 3.35 -8.69 -10.93
CA PHE A 140 2.61 -9.90 -11.30
C PHE A 140 3.16 -10.57 -12.56
N ASP A 141 3.50 -9.78 -13.58
CA ASP A 141 4.07 -10.29 -14.82
C ASP A 141 5.44 -10.92 -14.56
N ARG A 142 6.25 -10.33 -13.68
CA ARG A 142 7.52 -10.91 -13.25
C ARG A 142 7.33 -12.24 -12.52
N ALA A 143 6.36 -12.32 -11.62
CA ALA A 143 6.01 -13.58 -10.96
C ALA A 143 5.58 -14.67 -11.96
N ALA A 144 4.72 -14.32 -12.93
CA ALA A 144 4.26 -15.23 -13.98
C ALA A 144 5.38 -15.65 -14.96
N GLN A 145 6.40 -14.82 -15.18
CA GLN A 145 7.57 -15.19 -15.96
C GLN A 145 8.49 -16.18 -15.21
N LEU A 146 8.62 -16.02 -13.89
CA LEU A 146 9.47 -16.88 -13.07
C LEU A 146 8.91 -18.30 -12.97
N ASP A 147 7.60 -18.43 -12.83
CA ASP A 147 6.90 -19.72 -12.89
C ASP A 147 5.54 -19.58 -13.62
N PRO A 148 5.51 -19.87 -14.94
CA PRO A 148 4.29 -19.78 -15.75
C PRO A 148 3.21 -20.79 -15.37
N ARG A 149 3.55 -21.83 -14.61
CA ARG A 149 2.61 -22.88 -14.19
C ARG A 149 2.06 -22.65 -12.79
N ASN A 150 2.57 -21.64 -12.07
CA ASN A 150 2.08 -21.33 -10.73
C ASN A 150 0.67 -20.71 -10.78
N PRO A 151 -0.31 -21.24 -10.02
CA PRO A 151 -1.65 -20.66 -9.98
C PRO A 151 -1.74 -19.38 -9.12
N GLY A 152 -0.74 -19.10 -8.28
CA GLY A 152 -0.75 -17.99 -7.35
C GLY A 152 -0.75 -16.60 -8.01
N PRO A 153 0.20 -16.25 -8.90
CA PRO A 153 0.22 -14.94 -9.55
C PRO A 153 -1.11 -14.53 -10.21
N PRO A 154 -1.76 -15.37 -11.06
CA PRO A 154 -3.05 -15.02 -11.63
C PRO A 154 -4.17 -14.99 -10.57
N PHE A 155 -4.10 -15.79 -9.51
CA PHE A 155 -5.07 -15.73 -8.41
C PHE A 155 -5.06 -14.37 -7.69
N PHE A 156 -3.88 -13.91 -7.26
CA PHE A 156 -3.72 -12.64 -6.54
C PHE A 156 -3.95 -11.42 -7.44
N ARG A 157 -3.59 -11.50 -8.73
CA ARG A 157 -3.99 -10.48 -9.71
C ARG A 157 -5.51 -10.38 -9.83
N GLY A 158 -6.21 -11.50 -9.92
CA GLY A 158 -7.68 -11.53 -9.93
C GLY A 158 -8.29 -10.92 -8.67
N LEU A 159 -7.70 -11.19 -7.49
CA LEU A 159 -8.13 -10.56 -6.24
C LEU A 159 -7.97 -9.04 -6.26
N ALA A 160 -6.83 -8.53 -6.75
CA ALA A 160 -6.64 -7.09 -6.94
C ALA A 160 -7.71 -6.50 -7.88
N LEU A 161 -8.03 -7.18 -8.98
CA LEU A 161 -9.07 -6.74 -9.94
C LEU A 161 -10.47 -6.71 -9.31
N VAL A 162 -10.82 -7.71 -8.48
CA VAL A 162 -12.10 -7.69 -7.73
C VAL A 162 -12.19 -6.47 -6.82
N ARG A 163 -11.11 -6.10 -6.11
CA ARG A 163 -11.11 -4.90 -5.25
C ARG A 163 -11.31 -3.60 -6.03
N MET A 164 -11.02 -3.62 -7.34
CA MET A 164 -11.17 -2.49 -8.25
C MET A 164 -12.50 -2.54 -9.03
N ASN A 165 -13.38 -3.49 -8.72
CA ASN A 165 -14.64 -3.78 -9.42
C ASN A 165 -14.46 -4.20 -10.90
N ASP A 166 -13.25 -4.56 -11.33
CA ASP A 166 -13.03 -5.18 -12.64
C ASP A 166 -13.32 -6.68 -12.55
N PHE A 167 -14.61 -7.01 -12.51
CA PHE A 167 -15.08 -8.38 -12.40
C PHE A 167 -14.80 -9.21 -13.65
N ALA A 168 -14.73 -8.58 -14.83
CA ALA A 168 -14.42 -9.27 -16.08
C ALA A 168 -12.96 -9.71 -16.12
N GLY A 169 -12.03 -8.80 -15.81
CA GLY A 169 -10.61 -9.12 -15.69
C GLY A 169 -10.34 -10.11 -14.56
N ALA A 170 -11.00 -9.95 -13.41
CA ALA A 170 -10.89 -10.89 -12.30
C ALA A 170 -11.32 -12.31 -12.68
N GLU A 171 -12.42 -12.44 -13.44
CA GLU A 171 -12.91 -13.75 -13.88
C GLU A 171 -11.86 -14.45 -14.76
N GLN A 172 -11.30 -13.75 -15.74
CA GLN A 172 -10.26 -14.32 -16.61
C GLN A 172 -9.03 -14.75 -15.81
N ALA A 173 -8.60 -13.93 -14.85
CA ALA A 173 -7.46 -14.23 -14.00
C ALA A 173 -7.71 -15.46 -13.11
N TRP A 174 -8.88 -15.59 -12.50
CA TRP A 174 -9.24 -16.73 -11.67
C TRP A 174 -9.53 -18.01 -12.47
N GLN A 175 -10.08 -17.91 -13.68
CA GLN A 175 -10.18 -19.04 -14.61
C GLN A 175 -8.79 -19.60 -14.92
N ARG A 176 -7.82 -18.72 -15.22
CA ARG A 176 -6.43 -19.13 -15.45
C ARG A 176 -5.81 -19.76 -14.21
N ALA A 177 -6.00 -19.17 -13.03
CA ALA A 177 -5.51 -19.73 -11.78
C ALA A 177 -6.06 -21.14 -11.51
N LEU A 178 -7.37 -21.35 -11.73
CA LEU A 178 -8.02 -22.65 -11.56
C LEU A 178 -7.50 -23.70 -12.58
N ALA A 179 -7.25 -23.28 -13.82
CA ALA A 179 -6.69 -24.16 -14.86
C ALA A 179 -5.25 -24.60 -14.54
N LEU A 180 -4.45 -23.72 -13.92
CA LEU A 180 -3.07 -24.02 -13.52
C LEU A 180 -2.98 -24.80 -12.20
N THR A 181 -4.05 -24.81 -11.40
CA THR A 181 -4.06 -25.49 -10.10
C THR A 181 -4.13 -27.01 -10.31
N PRO A 182 -3.29 -27.82 -9.64
CA PRO A 182 -3.42 -29.27 -9.65
C PRO A 182 -4.81 -29.74 -9.19
N VAL A 183 -5.28 -30.88 -9.69
CA VAL A 183 -6.65 -31.40 -9.39
C VAL A 183 -6.79 -31.78 -7.91
N ASP A 184 -5.72 -32.27 -7.31
CA ASP A 184 -5.59 -32.74 -5.93
C ASP A 184 -5.21 -31.64 -4.93
N ALA A 185 -4.98 -30.40 -5.40
CA ALA A 185 -4.59 -29.30 -4.54
C ALA A 185 -5.73 -28.95 -3.56
N ALA A 186 -5.44 -28.97 -2.26
CA ALA A 186 -6.41 -28.68 -1.19
C ALA A 186 -7.09 -27.30 -1.31
N TYR A 187 -6.50 -26.36 -2.05
CA TYR A 187 -7.02 -25.02 -2.27
C TYR A 187 -7.74 -24.84 -3.61
N ARG A 188 -7.82 -25.87 -4.46
CA ARG A 188 -8.51 -25.81 -5.77
C ARG A 188 -9.97 -25.40 -5.62
N ASP A 189 -10.66 -26.00 -4.65
CA ASP A 189 -12.07 -25.72 -4.40
C ASP A 189 -12.30 -24.30 -3.90
N ASP A 190 -11.35 -23.71 -3.17
CA ASP A 190 -11.41 -22.32 -2.73
C ASP A 190 -11.44 -21.37 -3.95
N ILE A 191 -10.60 -21.63 -4.95
CA ILE A 191 -10.57 -20.86 -6.20
C ILE A 191 -11.88 -21.06 -6.98
N ALA A 192 -12.33 -22.30 -7.12
CA ALA A 192 -13.55 -22.63 -7.86
C ALA A 192 -14.80 -21.96 -7.25
N ARG A 193 -14.95 -22.00 -5.92
CA ARG A 193 -16.03 -21.32 -5.20
C ARG A 193 -16.01 -19.82 -5.43
N ARG A 194 -14.84 -19.19 -5.31
CA ARG A 194 -14.68 -17.74 -5.52
C ARG A 194 -15.02 -17.33 -6.95
N LEU A 195 -14.58 -18.10 -7.95
CA LEU A 195 -14.93 -17.88 -9.35
C LEU A 195 -16.44 -18.03 -9.59
N PHE A 196 -17.08 -19.02 -8.98
CA PHE A 196 -18.53 -19.21 -9.07
C PHE A 196 -19.30 -18.01 -8.49
N MET A 197 -18.92 -17.57 -7.28
CA MET A 197 -19.53 -16.40 -6.62
C MET A 197 -19.35 -15.12 -7.46
N LEU A 198 -18.17 -14.92 -8.05
CA LEU A 198 -17.90 -13.78 -8.93
C LEU A 198 -18.80 -13.78 -10.17
N ARG A 199 -19.00 -14.94 -10.80
CA ARG A 199 -19.90 -15.08 -11.97
C ARG A 199 -21.34 -14.76 -11.61
N GLN A 200 -21.80 -15.23 -10.45
CA GLN A 200 -23.14 -14.89 -9.96
C GLN A 200 -23.28 -13.40 -9.70
N LEU A 201 -22.31 -12.79 -9.00
CA LEU A 201 -22.29 -11.35 -8.74
C LEU A 201 -22.35 -10.55 -10.05
N ARG A 202 -21.54 -10.89 -11.05
CA ARG A 202 -21.59 -10.19 -12.34
C ARG A 202 -22.95 -10.33 -13.01
N ALA A 203 -23.51 -11.54 -13.05
CA ALA A 203 -24.82 -11.78 -13.64
C ALA A 203 -25.96 -11.01 -12.94
N THR A 204 -25.79 -10.65 -11.66
CA THR A 204 -26.75 -9.77 -10.96
C THR A 204 -26.55 -8.29 -11.24
N LEU A 205 -25.32 -7.85 -11.54
CA LEU A 205 -25.01 -6.46 -11.87
C LEU A 205 -25.37 -6.10 -13.33
N ASP A 206 -25.40 -7.09 -14.21
CA ASP A 206 -25.74 -6.92 -15.63
C ASP A 206 -27.26 -6.90 -15.90
N ARG A 207 -28.10 -7.04 -14.86
CA ARG A 207 -29.58 -6.98 -14.95
C ARG A 207 -30.12 -5.63 -14.53
#